data_AF-A0A969DJX7-F1
#
_entry.id   AF-A0A969DJX7-F1
#
_cell.length_a   1.000
_cell.length_b   1.000
_cell.length_c   1.000
_cell.angle_alpha   90.00
_cell.angle_beta   90.00
_cell.angle_gamma   90.00
#
_symmetry.space_group_name_H-M   'P 1'
#
loop_
_entity.id
_entity.type
_entity.pdbx_description
1 polymer ?
#
loop_
_entity_poly.entity_id
_entity_poly.type
_entity_poly.pdbx_seq_one_letter_code
_entity_poly.pdbx_strand_id
1 'polypeptide(L)' 'MKGYPSEQLHEEVACVALYFHWSLSDILALEHRDRRRWVTEITRARNVAQ' A
#
# COMPACT_ATOMS: atom_id res chain seq x y z
N MET A 1 -16.72 -10.26 -13.84
CA MET A 1 -15.67 -9.36 -13.34
C MET A 1 -15.50 -9.59 -11.84
N LYS A 2 -14.38 -10.14 -11.38
CA LYS A 2 -14.03 -10.06 -9.96
C LYS A 2 -13.31 -8.72 -9.80
N GLY A 3 -14.04 -7.69 -9.37
CA GLY A 3 -13.48 -6.38 -9.11
C GLY A 3 -12.38 -6.47 -8.04
N TYR A 4 -11.48 -5.49 -8.03
CA TYR A 4 -10.51 -5.37 -6.95
C TYR A 4 -11.26 -5.28 -5.60
N PRO A 5 -11.00 -6.16 -4.62
CA PRO A 5 -11.71 -6.10 -3.36
C PRO A 5 -11.47 -4.75 -2.68
N SER A 6 -12.56 -4.06 -2.32
CA SER A 6 -12.50 -2.72 -1.70
C SER A 6 -11.76 -2.74 -0.36
N GLU A 7 -11.87 -3.83 0.39
CA GLU A 7 -11.12 -4.01 1.64
C GLU A 7 -9.61 -4.06 1.41
N GLN A 8 -9.15 -4.81 0.39
CA GLN A 8 -7.73 -4.91 0.05
C GLN A 8 -7.15 -3.55 -0.36
N LEU A 9 -7.93 -2.73 -1.07
CA LEU A 9 -7.53 -1.36 -1.41
C LEU A 9 -7.32 -0.49 -0.17
N HIS A 10 -8.24 -0.55 0.79
CA HIS A 10 -8.15 0.25 2.02
C HIS A 10 -6.95 -0.16 2.87
N GLU A 11 -6.67 -1.46 2.99
CA GLU A 11 -5.49 -1.96 3.72
C GLU A 11 -4.18 -1.47 3.09
N GLU A 12 -4.06 -1.56 1.77
CA GLU A 12 -2.87 -1.10 1.05
C GLU A 12 -2.65 0.40 1.23
N VAL A 13 -3.71 1.20 1.11
CA VAL A 13 -3.65 2.65 1.28
C VAL A 13 -3.24 3.01 2.71
N ALA A 14 -3.85 2.37 3.72
CA ALA A 14 -3.51 2.61 5.12
C ALA A 14 -2.05 2.24 5.43
N CYS A 15 -1.56 1.12 4.90
CA CYS A 15 -0.18 0.69 5.08
C CYS A 15 0.81 1.73 4.55
N VAL A 16 0.61 2.21 3.32
CA VAL A 16 1.49 3.21 2.70
C VAL A 16 1.38 4.55 3.42
N ALA A 17 0.17 5.00 3.75
CA ALA A 17 -0.05 6.27 4.45
C ALA A 17 0.59 6.28 5.85
N LEU A 18 0.53 5.17 6.59
CA LEU A 18 1.13 5.06 7.92
C LEU A 18 2.66 5.10 7.90
N TYR A 19 3.29 4.56 6.85
CA TYR A 19 4.75 4.42 6.80
C TYR A 19 5.46 5.61 6.11
N PHE A 20 4.88 6.13 5.04
CA PHE A 20 5.48 7.23 4.26
C PHE A 20 4.78 8.57 4.44
N HIS A 21 3.64 8.60 5.13
CA HIS A 21 2.84 9.81 5.33
C HIS A 21 2.42 10.51 4.03
N TRP A 22 2.34 9.75 2.93
CA TRP A 22 1.84 10.26 1.66
C TRP A 22 0.34 10.57 1.75
N SER A 23 -0.09 11.56 0.96
CA SER A 23 -1.51 11.91 0.89
C SER A 23 -2.32 10.77 0.26
N LEU A 24 -3.60 10.68 0.60
CA LEU A 24 -4.52 9.72 -0.01
C LEU A 24 -4.52 9.85 -1.54
N SER A 25 -4.49 11.08 -2.06
CA SER A 25 -4.46 11.35 -3.50
C SER A 25 -3.22 10.77 -4.17
N ASP A 26 -2.05 10.92 -3.56
CA ASP A 26 -0.80 10.41 -4.15
C ASP A 26 -0.79 8.88 -4.18
N ILE A 27 -1.32 8.24 -3.13
CA ILE A 27 -1.40 6.78 -3.05
C ILE A 27 -2.41 6.20 -4.04
N LEU A 28 -3.53 6.89 -4.25
CA LEU A 28 -4.55 6.48 -5.22
C LEU A 28 -4.12 6.73 -6.68
N ALA A 29 -3.19 7.66 -6.91
CA ALA A 29 -2.59 7.88 -8.23
C ALA A 29 -1.64 6.76 -8.68
N LEU A 30 -1.16 5.92 -7.74
CA LEU A 30 -0.34 4.76 -8.07
C LEU A 30 -1.15 3.69 -8.80
N GLU A 31 -0.51 3.06 -9.79
CA GLU A 31 -1.06 1.83 -10.36
C GLU A 31 -1.15 0.74 -9.29
N HIS A 32 -2.17 -0.11 -9.37
CA HIS A 32 -2.44 -1.11 -8.33
C HIS A 32 -1.24 -2.04 -8.05
N ARG A 33 -0.45 -2.34 -9.09
CA ARG A 33 0.77 -3.15 -8.95
C ARG A 33 1.85 -2.44 -8.13
N ASP A 34 1.98 -1.13 -8.29
CA ASP A 34 3.02 -0.34 -7.65
C ASP A 34 2.69 -0.13 -6.18
N ARG A 35 1.41 0.11 -5.87
CA ARG A 35 0.94 0.14 -4.48
C ARG A 35 1.21 -1.18 -3.75
N ARG A 36 0.90 -2.33 -4.36
CA ARG A 36 1.22 -3.66 -3.78
C ARG A 36 2.71 -3.90 -3.60
N ARG A 37 3.54 -3.40 -4.52
CA ARG A 37 4.99 -3.46 -4.38
C ARG A 37 5.45 -2.68 -3.14
N TRP A 38 4.95 -1.47 -2.92
CA TRP A 38 5.28 -0.68 -1.74
C TRP A 38 4.91 -1.38 -0.44
N VAL A 39 3.70 -1.96 -0.35
CA VAL A 39 3.29 -2.76 0.82
C VAL A 39 4.25 -3.92 1.09
N THR A 40 4.71 -4.59 0.03
CA THR A 40 5.69 -5.68 0.14
C THR A 40 7.03 -5.18 0.67
N GLU A 41 7.54 -4.07 0.15
CA GLU A 41 8.82 -3.50 0.59
C GLU A 41 8.76 -2.96 2.02
N ILE A 42 7.67 -2.31 2.42
CA ILE A 42 7.42 -1.89 3.81
C ILE A 42 7.45 -3.10 4.75
N THR A 43 6.78 -4.19 4.36
CA THR A 43 6.77 -5.43 5.15
C THR A 43 8.17 -6.04 5.30
N ARG A 44 8.96 -6.05 4.22
CA ARG A 44 10.36 -6.50 4.25
C ARG A 44 11.21 -5.62 5.16
N ALA A 45 11.10 -4.30 5.04
CA ALA A 45 11.83 -3.35 5.87
C ALA A 45 11.52 -3.55 7.36
N ARG A 46 10.24 -3.76 7.71
CA ARG A 46 9.81 -4.06 9.08
C ARG A 46 10.45 -5.33 9.63
N ASN A 47 10.54 -6.38 8.82
CA ASN A 47 11.08 -7.68 9.24
C ASN A 47 12.62 -7.67 9.39
N VAL A 48 13.32 -6.75 8.73
CA VAL A 48 14.79 -6.59 8.86
C VAL A 48 15.17 -5.68 10.02
N ALA A 49 14.24 -4.85 10.49
CA ALA A 49 14.45 -3.92 11.62
C ALA A 49 14.19 -4.54 13.01
N GLN A 50 13.91 -5.86 13.09
CA GLN A 50 13.80 -6.64 14.33
C GLN A 50 15.00 -7.57 14.50
#